data_AF-A0A967SQZ1-F1
#
_entry.id   AF-A0A967SQZ1-F1
#
_cell.length_a   1.000
_cell.length_b   1.000
_cell.length_c   1.000
_cell.angle_alpha   90.00
_cell.angle_beta   90.00
_cell.angle_gamma   90.00
#
_symmetry.space_group_name_H-M   'P 1'
#
loop_
_entity.id
_entity.type
_entity.pdbx_description
1 polymer ?
#
loop_
_entity_poly.entity_id
_entity_poly.type
_entity_poly.pdbx_seq_one_letter_code
_entity_poly.pdbx_strand_id
1 'polypeptide(L)' 'MQRIDLRHILRHTVSDLYGDLVTRPTGKAVRHGIEQALARADGRQVAVIDFSTVRCLDISCADEIVGKL' A
#
# COMPACT_ATOMS: atom_id res chain seq x y z
N MET A 1 13.24 2.51 11.40
CA MET A 1 12.62 2.77 10.09
C MET A 1 11.55 1.73 9.86
N GLN A 2 10.29 2.12 9.73
CA GLN A 2 9.17 1.18 9.59
C GLN A 2 9.19 0.61 8.17
N ARG A 3 9.12 -0.72 8.04
CA ARG A 3 8.96 -1.39 6.74
C ARG A 3 7.53 -1.89 6.64
N ILE A 4 6.83 -1.47 5.61
CA ILE A 4 5.47 -1.86 5.31
C ILE A 4 5.54 -2.89 4.17
N ASP A 5 5.16 -4.13 4.48
CA ASP A 5 5.01 -5.18 3.49
C ASP A 5 3.65 -5.03 2.78
N LEU A 6 3.71 -4.65 1.51
CA LEU A 6 2.52 -4.45 0.67
C LEU A 6 1.76 -5.75 0.44
N ARG A 7 2.44 -6.90 0.43
CA ARG A 7 1.79 -8.21 0.29
C ARG A 7 0.84 -8.45 1.45
N HIS A 8 1.28 -8.12 2.66
CA HIS A 8 0.47 -8.27 3.86
C HIS A 8 -0.77 -7.37 3.76
N ILE A 9 -0.59 -6.11 3.38
CA ILE A 9 -1.71 -5.17 3.21
C ILE A 9 -2.65 -5.64 2.10
N LEU A 10 -2.13 -6.05 0.94
CA LEU A 10 -2.94 -6.54 -0.17
C LEU A 10 -3.78 -7.75 0.25
N ARG A 11 -3.18 -8.76 0.88
CA ARG A 11 -3.91 -9.96 1.36
C ARG A 11 -4.99 -9.62 2.38
N HIS A 12 -4.78 -8.61 3.23
CA HIS A 12 -5.76 -8.21 4.23
C HIS A 12 -6.87 -7.32 3.67
N THR A 13 -6.64 -6.67 2.52
CA THR A 13 -7.58 -5.68 1.98
C THR A 13 -8.30 -6.16 0.73
N VAL A 14 -7.75 -7.13 0.00
CA VAL A 14 -8.32 -7.71 -1.22
C VAL A 14 -8.18 -9.23 -1.22
N SER A 15 -9.18 -9.93 -1.79
CA SER A 15 -9.20 -11.39 -1.89
C SER A 15 -7.92 -11.93 -2.56
N ASP A 16 -7.46 -13.12 -2.12
CA ASP A 16 -6.20 -13.77 -2.54
C ASP A 16 -5.99 -13.82 -4.07
N LEU A 17 -7.06 -13.80 -4.87
CA LEU A 17 -7.03 -13.79 -6.35
C LEU A 17 -6.41 -12.51 -6.96
N TYR A 18 -6.37 -11.41 -6.22
CA TYR A 18 -5.82 -10.12 -6.67
C TYR A 18 -4.66 -9.63 -5.80
N GLY A 19 -4.05 -10.53 -5.01
CA GLY A 19 -3.09 -10.19 -3.95
C GLY A 19 -1.77 -9.55 -4.43
N ASP A 20 -1.58 -9.44 -5.73
CA ASP A 20 -0.40 -8.93 -6.43
C ASP A 20 -0.75 -7.86 -7.49
N LEU A 21 -2.03 -7.51 -7.62
CA LEU A 21 -2.58 -6.56 -8.58
C LEU A 21 -3.06 -5.29 -7.87
N VAL A 22 -2.35 -4.19 -8.11
CA VAL A 22 -2.75 -2.87 -7.62
C VAL A 22 -3.44 -2.13 -8.77
N THR A 23 -4.77 -2.15 -8.76
CA THR A 23 -5.65 -1.40 -9.67
C THR A 23 -6.32 -0.27 -8.90
N ARG A 24 -7.06 0.63 -9.55
CA ARG A 24 -7.74 1.75 -8.88
C ARG A 24 -8.55 1.35 -7.62
N PRO A 25 -9.43 0.33 -7.64
CA PRO A 25 -10.15 -0.08 -6.43
C PRO A 25 -9.27 -0.76 -5.38
N THR A 26 -8.30 -1.59 -5.77
CA THR A 26 -7.43 -2.30 -4.80
C THR A 26 -6.40 -1.35 -4.18
N GLY A 27 -5.92 -0.36 -4.93
CA GLY A 27 -5.02 0.69 -4.47
C GLY A 27 -5.62 1.61 -3.41
N LYS A 28 -6.90 2.00 -3.55
CA LYS A 28 -7.61 2.74 -2.49
C LYS A 28 -7.65 1.97 -1.17
N ALA A 29 -7.83 0.65 -1.26
CA ALA A 29 -7.84 -0.25 -0.13
C ALA A 29 -6.45 -0.32 0.53
N VAL A 30 -5.41 -0.52 -0.29
CA VAL A 30 -4.00 -0.50 0.14
C VAL A 30 -3.64 0.80 0.84
N ARG A 31 -4.01 1.95 0.27
CA ARG A 31 -3.78 3.27 0.86
C ARG A 31 -4.37 3.37 2.26
N HIS A 32 -5.62 2.93 2.44
CA HIS A 32 -6.26 2.94 3.74
C HIS A 32 -5.51 2.08 4.78
N GLY A 33 -5.04 0.89 4.37
CA GLY A 33 -4.22 0.03 5.23
C GLY A 33 -2.88 0.66 5.62
N ILE A 34 -2.22 1.36 4.69
CA ILE A 34 -0.98 2.11 4.95
C ILE A 34 -1.24 3.25 5.93
N GLU A 35 -2.28 4.05 5.71
CA GLU A 35 -2.66 5.17 6.59
C GLU A 35 -2.97 4.69 8.01
N GLN A 36 -3.70 3.57 8.17
CA GLN A 36 -3.94 2.97 9.49
C GLN A 36 -2.65 2.47 10.16
N ALA A 37 -1.72 1.90 9.39
CA ALA A 37 -0.44 1.45 9.92
C ALA A 37 0.45 2.63 10.36
N LEU A 38 0.38 3.77 9.65
CA LEU A 38 1.10 4.99 9.98
C LEU A 38 0.45 5.78 11.12
N ALA A 39 -0.88 5.76 11.24
CA ALA A 39 -1.59 6.45 12.32
C ALA A 39 -1.26 5.91 13.72
N ARG A 40 -0.72 4.69 13.80
CA ARG A 40 -0.23 4.07 15.04
C ARG A 40 1.20 4.51 15.40
N ALA A 41 1.85 5.27 14.54
CA ALA A 41 3.25 5.66 14.67
C ALA A 41 3.34 7.13 15.12
N ASP A 42 4.06 7.38 16.21
CA ASP A 42 4.19 8.74 16.75
C ASP A 42 5.18 9.60 15.95
N GLY A 43 4.81 10.85 15.72
CA GLY A 43 5.66 11.86 15.09
C GLY A 43 5.88 11.67 13.59
N ARG A 44 6.84 12.41 13.04
CA ARG A 44 7.14 12.37 11.61
C ARG A 44 8.02 11.15 11.31
N GLN A 45 7.52 10.23 10.50
CA GLN A 45 8.21 8.97 10.22
C GLN A 45 8.49 8.76 8.73
N VAL A 46 9.57 8.02 8.46
CA VAL A 46 9.89 7.50 7.13
C VAL A 46 9.55 6.02 7.12
N ALA A 47 8.67 5.64 6.19
CA ALA A 47 8.30 4.25 5.95
C ALA A 47 8.83 3.78 4.60
N VAL A 48 9.38 2.57 4.59
CA VAL A 48 9.75 1.86 3.35
C VAL A 48 8.59 0.98 2.95
N ILE A 49 8.05 1.19 1.76
CA ILE A 49 6.99 0.36 1.20
C ILE A 49 7.63 -0.67 0.25
N ASP A 50 7.44 -1.95 0.54
CA ASP A 50 8.06 -3.05 -0.22
C ASP A 50 7.13 -3.60 -1.31
N PHE A 51 7.37 -3.19 -2.56
CA PHE A 51 6.59 -3.62 -3.73
C PHE A 51 7.07 -4.94 -4.35
N SER A 52 8.02 -5.67 -3.74
CA SER A 52 8.66 -6.85 -4.36
C SER A 52 7.71 -7.95 -4.83
N THR A 53 6.50 -8.01 -4.28
CA THR A 53 5.48 -9.01 -4.66
C THR A 53 4.37 -8.45 -5.55
N VAL A 54 4.38 -7.16 -5.87
CA VAL A 54 3.42 -6.54 -6.77
C VAL A 54 3.85 -6.84 -8.19
N ARG A 55 3.04 -7.61 -8.93
CA ARG A 55 3.35 -8.00 -10.31
C ARG A 55 2.78 -7.03 -11.33
N CYS A 56 1.72 -6.30 -10.96
CA CYS A 56 1.09 -5.31 -11.83
C CYS A 56 0.58 -4.13 -11.00
N LEU A 57 0.98 -2.92 -11.40
CA LEU A 57 0.53 -1.65 -10.85
C LEU A 57 -0.09 -0.84 -11.98
N ASP A 58 -1.38 -0.57 -11.87
CA ASP A 58 -2.11 0.28 -12.80
C ASP A 58 -1.75 1.76 -12.55
N ILE A 59 -1.31 2.45 -13.61
CA ILE A 59 -0.91 3.86 -13.53
C ILE A 59 -2.07 4.79 -13.15
N SER A 60 -3.33 4.38 -13.37
CA SER A 60 -4.52 5.13 -12.90
C SER A 60 -4.69 5.14 -11.38
N CYS A 61 -3.88 4.36 -10.66
CA CYS A 61 -3.71 4.38 -9.22
C CYS A 61 -2.48 5.22 -8.78
N ALA A 62 -1.65 5.68 -9.72
CA ALA A 62 -0.36 6.30 -9.45
C ALA A 62 -0.41 7.80 -9.12
N ASP A 63 -1.59 8.43 -9.13
CA ASP A 63 -1.78 9.80 -8.62
C ASP A 63 -1.38 9.93 -7.12
N GLU A 64 -1.14 8.81 -6.43
CA GLU A 64 -0.82 8.71 -5.00
C GLU A 64 0.63 8.23 -4.71
N ILE A 65 1.40 7.81 -5.72
CA ILE A 65 2.77 7.28 -5.53
C ILE A 65 3.78 8.41 -5.21
N VAL A 66 3.44 9.66 -5.50
CA VAL A 66 4.14 10.86 -4.98
C VAL A 66 3.17 11.70 -4.14
N GLY A 67 2.54 11.08 -3.15
CA GLY A 67 1.77 11.78 -2.13
C GLY A 67 2.65 12.13 -0.92
N LYS A 68 2.90 13.42 -0.68
CA LYS A 68 3.37 13.89 0.64
C LYS A 68 2.21 13.70 1.61
N LEU A 69 2.24 12.61 2.38
CA LEU A 69 1.33 12.36 3.51
C LEU A 69 1.69 13.27 4.69
#